data_AF-A0A355GJJ8-F1
#
_entry.id   AF-A0A355GJJ8-F1
#
_cell.length_a   1.000
_cell.length_b   1.000
_cell.length_c   1.000
_cell.angle_alpha   90.00
_cell.angle_beta   90.00
_cell.angle_gamma   90.00
#
_symmetry.space_group_name_H-M   'P 1'
#
loop_
_entity.id
_entity.type
_entity.pdbx_description
1 polymer ?
#
loop_
_entity_poly.entity_id
_entity_poly.type
_entity_poly.pdbx_seq_one_letter_code
_entity_poly.pdbx_strand_id
1 'polypeptide(L)'
;MAEWNVSTCRWLLDQPVSNSGRLKTMLREISEERGWNWEIELVPDPVLSRADQIVASADSQILNQAERWFTLARTAIETRVPDAWIVDLSGGEVLTVMQERPDL
;
A
#
# COMPACT_ATOMS: atom_id res chain seq x y z
N MET A 1 -9.47 -3.78 6.74
CA MET A 1 -8.97 -5.05 7.33
C MET A 1 -10.08 -5.82 8.01
N ALA A 2 -10.76 -5.25 9.01
CA ALA A 2 -11.96 -5.85 9.59
C ALA A 2 -13.08 -6.08 8.54
N GLU A 3 -13.32 -5.08 7.68
CA GLU A 3 -14.25 -5.19 6.53
C GLU A 3 -13.88 -6.30 5.53
N TRP A 4 -12.60 -6.69 5.47
CA TRP A 4 -12.09 -7.74 4.57
C TRP A 4 -11.91 -9.08 5.29
N ASN A 5 -12.37 -9.16 6.55
CA ASN A 5 -12.25 -10.33 7.42
C ASN A 5 -10.82 -10.91 7.50
N VAL A 6 -9.81 -10.03 7.49
CA VAL A 6 -8.41 -10.42 7.58
C VAL A 6 -8.06 -10.72 9.04
N SER A 7 -7.79 -11.99 9.35
CA SER A 7 -7.51 -12.47 10.72
C SER A 7 -6.06 -12.23 11.16
N THR A 8 -5.13 -12.14 10.22
CA THR A 8 -3.73 -11.79 10.45
C THR A 8 -3.18 -11.04 9.24
N CYS A 9 -2.27 -10.10 9.47
CA CYS A 9 -1.56 -9.44 8.39
C CYS A 9 -0.08 -9.30 8.74
N ARG A 10 0.77 -9.62 7.75
CA ARG A 10 2.21 -9.42 7.84
C ARG A 10 2.62 -8.27 6.94
N TRP A 11 3.21 -7.24 7.53
CA TRP A 11 3.76 -6.07 6.87
C TRP A 11 5.27 -6.25 6.75
N LEU A 12 5.75 -6.39 5.52
CA LEU A 12 7.17 -6.43 5.20
C LEU A 12 7.56 -5.10 4.60
N LEU A 13 8.37 -4.33 5.33
CA LEU A 13 8.81 -3.00 4.95
C LEU A 13 10.29 -3.03 4.58
N ASP A 14 10.67 -2.25 3.58
CA ASP A 14 12.04 -2.21 3.09
C ASP A 14 12.99 -1.55 4.12
N GLN A 15 14.17 -2.16 4.34
CA GLN A 15 15.08 -1.84 5.43
C GLN A 15 16.02 -0.62 5.25
N PRO A 16 16.31 -0.03 4.06
CA PRO A 16 17.34 1.01 3.95
C PRO A 16 16.84 2.46 3.97
N VAL A 17 15.59 2.78 4.36
CA VAL A 17 15.13 4.19 4.41
C VAL A 17 14.34 4.58 5.67
N SER A 18 14.55 5.81 6.14
CA SER A 18 13.90 6.38 7.34
C SER A 18 12.37 6.39 7.28
N ASN A 19 11.81 6.43 6.06
CA ASN A 19 10.37 6.35 5.83
C ASN A 19 9.78 5.03 6.30
N SER A 20 10.44 3.90 6.00
CA SER A 20 9.99 2.57 6.43
C SER A 20 10.04 2.43 7.95
N GLY A 21 11.06 3.00 8.59
CA GLY A 21 11.15 3.04 10.05
C GLY A 21 9.97 3.80 10.68
N ARG A 22 9.63 4.99 10.16
CA ARG A 22 8.48 5.77 10.64
C ARG A 22 7.15 5.05 10.39
N LEU A 23 6.99 4.45 9.20
CA LEU A 23 5.79 3.69 8.85
C LEU A 23 5.61 2.47 9.76
N LYS A 24 6.69 1.74 10.07
CA LYS A 24 6.65 0.63 11.03
C LYS A 24 6.10 1.07 12.38
N THR A 25 6.58 2.19 12.91
CA THR A 25 6.12 2.73 14.19
C THR A 25 4.62 3.05 14.15
N MET A 26 4.16 3.79 13.13
CA MET A 26 2.75 4.14 12.97
C MET A 26 1.84 2.90 12.85
N LEU A 27 2.24 1.90 12.05
CA LEU A 27 1.47 0.67 11.88
C LEU A 27 1.37 -0.12 13.19
N ARG A 28 2.44 -0.14 13.99
CA ARG A 28 2.46 -0.82 15.28
C ARG A 28 1.52 -0.14 16.27
N GLU A 29 1.59 1.18 16.40
CA GLU A 29 0.70 1.95 17.29
C GLU A 29 -0.77 1.70 16.92
N ILE A 30 -1.11 1.77 15.63
CA ILE A 30 -2.47 1.47 15.15
C ILE A 30 -2.88 0.03 15.50
N SER A 31 -2.01 -0.96 15.31
CA SER A 31 -2.34 -2.35 15.62
C SER A 31 -2.59 -2.58 17.11
N GLU A 32 -1.79 -1.95 17.97
CA GLU A 32 -1.92 -2.04 19.43
C GLU A 32 -3.22 -1.37 19.90
N GLU A 33 -3.49 -0.15 19.44
CA GLU A 33 -4.71 0.59 19.76
C GLU A 33 -5.99 -0.14 19.33
N ARG A 34 -5.94 -0.85 18.20
CA ARG A 34 -7.09 -1.55 17.61
C ARG A 34 -7.18 -3.03 17.99
N GLY A 35 -6.18 -3.57 18.70
CA GLY A 35 -6.07 -5.00 19.01
C GLY A 35 -5.98 -5.87 17.75
N TRP A 36 -5.37 -5.36 16.69
CA TRP A 36 -5.22 -6.09 15.43
C TRP A 36 -3.99 -7.00 15.46
N ASN A 37 -4.16 -8.23 14.97
CA ASN A 37 -3.09 -9.22 14.91
C ASN A 37 -2.17 -8.96 13.71
N TRP A 38 -1.33 -7.93 13.80
CA TRP A 38 -0.39 -7.54 12.77
C TRP A 38 1.05 -7.86 13.16
N GLU A 39 1.78 -8.47 12.24
CA GLU A 39 3.23 -8.67 12.33
C GLU A 39 3.91 -7.64 11.43
N ILE A 40 4.86 -6.85 11.96
CA ILE A 40 5.48 -5.75 11.21
C ILE A 40 7.00 -5.86 11.29
N GLU A 41 7.62 -6.12 10.14
CA GLU A 41 9.05 -6.38 10.01
C GLU A 41 9.71 -5.41 9.02
N LEU A 42 10.98 -5.06 9.31
CA LEU A 42 11.85 -4.44 8.31
C LEU A 42 12.71 -5.58 7.75
N VAL A 43 12.68 -5.79 6.44
CA VAL A 43 13.39 -6.89 5.79
C VAL A 43 14.24 -6.38 4.62
N PRO A 44 15.36 -7.03 4.30
CA PRO A 44 16.12 -6.71 3.10
C PRO A 44 15.37 -7.20 1.84
N ASP A 45 15.54 -6.49 0.71
CA ASP A 45 14.87 -6.74 -0.58
C ASP A 45 14.66 -8.22 -0.98
N PRO A 46 15.65 -9.13 -0.84
CA PRO A 46 15.51 -10.51 -1.32
C PRO A 46 14.45 -11.32 -0.57
N VAL A 47 14.01 -10.88 0.61
CA VAL A 47 12.97 -11.55 1.41
C VAL A 47 11.57 -11.24 0.88
N LEU A 48 11.39 -10.14 0.15
CA LEU A 48 10.08 -9.67 -0.28
C LEU A 48 9.46 -10.49 -1.43
N SER A 49 10.26 -11.30 -2.14
CA SER A 49 9.81 -11.97 -3.37
C SER A 49 9.25 -13.38 -3.20
N ARG A 50 9.20 -13.93 -1.98
CA ARG A 50 8.85 -15.34 -1.72
C ARG A 50 7.64 -15.53 -0.79
N ALA A 51 6.64 -14.65 -0.87
CA ALA A 51 5.43 -14.76 -0.07
C ALA A 51 4.35 -15.60 -0.79
N ASP A 52 3.81 -16.62 -0.10
CA ASP A 52 2.66 -17.41 -0.59
C ASP A 52 1.31 -16.70 -0.35
N GLN A 53 1.33 -15.60 0.41
CA GLN A 53 0.17 -14.77 0.73
C GLN A 53 -0.18 -13.79 -0.40
N ILE A 54 -1.34 -13.13 -0.31
CA ILE A 54 -1.69 -12.03 -1.21
C ILE A 54 -0.76 -10.84 -0.92
N VAL A 55 -0.02 -10.39 -1.93
CA VAL A 55 0.96 -9.31 -1.81
C VAL A 55 0.33 -7.96 -2.17
N ALA A 56 0.71 -6.91 -1.44
CA ALA A 56 0.49 -5.53 -1.86
C ALA A 56 1.84 -4.81 -1.90
N SER A 57 2.26 -4.36 -3.08
CA SER A 57 3.52 -3.65 -3.28
C SER A 57 3.40 -2.62 -4.39
N ALA A 58 4.27 -1.62 -4.38
CA ALA A 58 4.48 -0.68 -5.49
C ALA A 58 5.72 -1.05 -6.34
N ASP A 59 6.52 -2.03 -5.90
CA ASP A 59 7.72 -2.48 -6.59
C ASP A 59 7.37 -3.53 -7.66
N SER A 60 7.68 -3.23 -8.92
CA SER A 60 7.36 -4.10 -10.05
C SER A 60 8.11 -5.44 -10.01
N GLN A 61 9.31 -5.52 -9.44
CA GLN A 61 10.08 -6.75 -9.30
C GLN A 61 9.41 -7.71 -8.31
N ILE A 62 8.85 -7.19 -7.22
CA ILE A 62 8.07 -7.99 -6.26
C ILE A 62 6.77 -8.45 -6.90
N LEU A 63 6.04 -7.55 -7.55
CA LEU A 63 4.76 -7.87 -8.19
C LEU A 63 4.89 -8.90 -9.31
N ASN A 64 5.99 -8.88 -10.06
CA ASN A 64 6.27 -9.86 -11.11
C ASN A 64 6.51 -11.28 -10.56
N GLN A 65 6.87 -11.42 -9.29
CA GLN A 65 7.14 -12.70 -8.64
C GLN A 65 5.96 -13.20 -7.79
N ALA A 66 5.06 -12.31 -7.38
CA ALA A 66 3.91 -12.65 -6.55
C ALA A 66 2.84 -13.39 -7.36
N GLU A 67 2.39 -14.56 -6.88
CA GLU A 67 1.31 -15.32 -7.50
C GLU A 67 -0.03 -14.58 -7.45
N ARG A 68 -0.30 -13.89 -6.34
CA ARG A 68 -1.53 -13.11 -6.11
C ARG A 68 -1.17 -11.77 -5.50
N TRP A 69 -1.63 -10.69 -6.11
CA TRP A 69 -1.38 -9.35 -5.60
C TRP A 69 -2.53 -8.38 -5.88
N PHE A 70 -2.56 -7.28 -5.15
CA PHE A 70 -3.46 -6.15 -5.40
C PHE A 70 -2.79 -4.82 -5.07
N THR A 71 -3.31 -3.72 -5.61
CA THR A 71 -2.75 -2.38 -5.38
C THR A 71 -3.41 -1.72 -4.17
N LEU A 72 -2.86 -1.94 -2.98
CA LEU A 72 -3.38 -1.35 -1.74
C LEU A 72 -3.53 0.19 -1.81
N ALA A 73 -2.55 0.89 -2.37
CA ALA A 73 -2.59 2.36 -2.48
C ALA A 73 -3.75 2.84 -3.35
N ARG A 74 -3.91 2.26 -4.55
CA ARG A 74 -5.04 2.55 -5.46
C ARG A 74 -6.37 2.26 -4.78
N THR A 75 -6.52 1.07 -4.20
CA THR A 75 -7.75 0.68 -3.51
C THR A 75 -8.08 1.63 -2.36
N ALA A 76 -7.09 2.04 -1.56
CA ALA A 76 -7.29 2.99 -0.49
C ALA A 76 -7.72 4.37 -1.00
N ILE A 77 -7.09 4.88 -2.05
CA ILE A 77 -7.45 6.17 -2.67
C ILE A 77 -8.88 6.13 -3.21
N GLU A 78 -9.18 5.15 -4.08
CA GLU A 78 -10.49 5.03 -4.73
C GLU A 78 -11.64 4.84 -3.71
N THR A 79 -11.37 4.20 -2.57
CA THR A 79 -12.42 3.91 -1.57
C THR A 79 -12.50 4.91 -0.42
N ARG A 80 -11.42 5.63 -0.10
CA ARG A 80 -11.35 6.50 1.10
C ARG A 80 -11.07 7.96 0.79
N VAL A 81 -10.62 8.28 -0.42
CA VAL A 81 -10.26 9.66 -0.83
C VAL A 81 -10.96 9.97 -2.16
N PRO A 82 -12.30 10.18 -2.14
CA PRO A 82 -13.08 10.36 -3.38
C PRO A 82 -12.66 11.60 -4.18
N ASP A 83 -12.14 12.63 -3.51
CA ASP A 83 -11.67 13.87 -4.12
C ASP A 83 -10.16 13.88 -4.39
N ALA A 84 -9.53 12.70 -4.49
CA ALA A 84 -8.11 12.61 -4.76
C ALA A 84 -7.75 13.26 -6.11
N TRP A 85 -6.76 14.13 -6.10
CA TRP A 85 -6.18 14.65 -7.33
C TRP A 85 -5.28 13.58 -7.97
N ILE A 86 -5.73 13.01 -9.08
CA ILE A 86 -5.05 11.92 -9.79
C ILE A 86 -4.57 12.43 -11.15
N VAL A 87 -3.28 12.23 -11.44
CA VAL A 87 -2.72 12.45 -12.77
C VAL A 87 -2.51 11.10 -13.45
N ASP A 88 -3.20 10.89 -14.56
CA ASP A 88 -3.01 9.68 -15.37
C ASP A 88 -1.80 9.84 -16.31
N LEU A 89 -0.83 8.94 -16.16
CA LEU A 89 0.40 8.90 -16.95
C LEU A 89 0.39 7.76 -17.99
N SER A 90 -0.73 7.06 -18.17
CA SER A 90 -0.86 5.92 -19.07
C SER A 90 -0.82 6.26 -20.57
N GLY A 91 -0.79 7.55 -20.93
CA GLY A 91 -0.60 8.02 -22.29
C GLY A 91 -1.82 7.83 -23.21
N GLY A 92 -3.00 7.54 -22.66
CA GLY A 92 -4.26 7.59 -23.42
C GLY A 92 -4.57 9.01 -23.89
N GLU A 93 -5.18 9.15 -25.07
CA GLU A 93 -5.67 10.44 -25.55
C GLU A 93 -6.45 11.16 -24.46
N VAL A 94 -6.10 12.42 -24.24
CA VAL A 94 -6.64 13.27 -23.18
C VAL A 94 -8.13 13.48 -23.44
N LEU A 95 -8.99 12.74 -22.73
CA LEU A 95 -10.32 13.25 -22.40
C LEU A 95 -10.12 14.25 -21.28
N THR A 96 -9.99 15.53 -21.67
CA THR A 96 -9.93 16.67 -20.77
C THR A 96 -11.15 16.65 -19.86
N VAL A 97 -11.01 16.12 -18.65
CA VAL A 97 -11.89 16.50 -17.54
C VAL A 97 -11.18 17.65 -16.85
N MET A 98 -11.58 18.88 -17.19
CA MET A 98 -11.22 20.05 -16.42
C MET A 98 -11.82 19.88 -15.02
N GLN A 99 -11.00 19.49 -14.05
CA GLN A 99 -11.36 19.63 -12.65
C GLN A 99 -10.56 20.81 -12.11
N GLU A 100 -11.25 21.93 -11.92
CA GLU A 100 -10.71 23.15 -11.33
C GLU A 100 -10.14 22.84 -9.95
N ARG A 101 -8.97 23.43 -9.66
CA ARG A 101 -8.30 23.32 -8.36
C ARG A 101 -9.18 23.98 -7.28
N PRO A 102 -9.32 23.42 -6.08
CA PRO A 102 -9.76 24.21 -4.94
C PRO A 102 -8.61 25.12 -4.51
N ASP A 103 -8.95 26.39 -4.34
CA ASP A 103 -8.03 27.50 -4.06
C ASP A 103 -7.27 27.28 -2.74
N LEU A 104 -5.99 27.67 -2.75
CA LEU A 104 -5.09 27.71 -1.58
C LEU A 104 -5.57 28.67 -0.49
#